data_AF-A0A1M3H210-F1
#
_entry.id   AF-A0A1M3H210-F1
#
_cell.length_a   1.000
_cell.length_b   1.000
_cell.length_c   1.000
_cell.angle_alpha   90.00
_cell.angle_beta   90.00
_cell.angle_gamma   90.00
#
_symmetry.space_group_name_H-M   'P 1'
#
loop_
_entity.id
_entity.type
_entity.pdbx_description
1 polymer ?
#
loop_
_entity_poly.entity_id
_entity_poly.type
_entity_poly.pdbx_seq_one_letter_code
_entity_poly.pdbx_strand_id
1 'polypeptide(L)' 'MSAPSPHSTHEIVIAATLWLMHRYQQTGCKKLARMVEQHLRWMQVGASSPVLSNACQRLSFEWRAVSCAAQPVLPQPTLH' A
#
# COMPACT_ATOMS: atom_id res chain seq x y z
N MET A 1 -19.50 -16.02 20.28
CA MET A 1 -18.42 -15.18 19.72
C MET A 1 -18.89 -14.68 18.37
N SER A 2 -19.25 -13.40 18.26
CA SER A 2 -19.73 -12.84 17.00
C SER A 2 -18.55 -12.74 16.03
N ALA A 3 -18.65 -13.38 14.87
CA ALA A 3 -17.63 -13.26 13.84
C ALA A 3 -17.50 -11.77 13.45
N PRO A 4 -16.27 -11.24 13.28
CA PRO A 4 -16.10 -9.86 12.85
C PRO A 4 -16.81 -9.68 11.52
N SER A 5 -17.60 -8.62 11.42
CA SER A 5 -18.32 -8.32 10.20
C SER A 5 -17.31 -8.10 9.06
N PRO A 6 -17.62 -8.51 7.82
CA PRO A 6 -16.74 -8.31 6.68
C PRO A 6 -16.40 -6.83 6.46
N HIS A 7 -17.29 -5.92 6.87
CA HIS A 7 -17.06 -4.48 6.87
C HIS A 7 -15.88 -4.08 7.78
N SER A 8 -15.87 -4.54 9.02
CA SER A 8 -14.78 -4.27 9.98
C SER A 8 -13.44 -4.82 9.49
N THR A 9 -13.45 -5.96 8.79
CA THR A 9 -12.23 -6.55 8.22
C THR A 9 -11.64 -5.68 7.12
N HIS A 10 -12.47 -5.14 6.22
CA HIS A 10 -12.00 -4.25 5.15
C HIS A 10 -11.37 -2.97 5.70
N GLU A 11 -12.00 -2.34 6.70
CA GLU A 11 -11.46 -1.13 7.32
C GLU A 11 -10.10 -1.38 7.99
N ILE A 12 -9.94 -2.51 8.67
CA ILE A 12 -8.66 -2.90 9.29
C ILE A 12 -7.56 -3.05 8.22
N VAL A 13 -7.85 -3.73 7.11
CA VAL A 13 -6.86 -3.94 6.04
C VAL A 13 -6.50 -2.62 5.35
N ILE A 14 -7.47 -1.74 5.12
CA ILE A 14 -7.23 -0.39 4.57
C ILE A 14 -6.33 0.42 5.51
N ALA A 15 -6.68 0.49 6.80
CA ALA A 15 -5.90 1.21 7.80
C ALA A 15 -4.48 0.66 7.95
N ALA A 16 -4.32 -0.67 7.97
CA ALA A 16 -3.03 -1.33 8.02
C ALA A 16 -2.16 -1.00 6.80
N THR A 17 -2.76 -0.96 5.60
CA THR A 17 -2.04 -0.61 4.37
C THR A 17 -1.55 0.84 4.40
N LEU A 18 -2.41 1.78 4.82
CA LEU A 18 -2.03 3.19 5.00
C LEU A 18 -0.87 3.35 6.01
N TRP A 19 -0.95 2.65 7.14
CA TRP A 19 0.10 2.68 8.14
C TRP A 19 1.43 2.14 7.59
N LEU A 20 1.41 1.03 6.83
CA LEU A 20 2.60 0.46 6.19
C LEU A 20 3.23 1.42 5.18
N MET A 21 2.42 2.10 4.36
CA MET A 21 2.89 3.10 3.40
C MET A 21 3.58 4.28 4.11
N HIS A 22 2.95 4.83 5.15
CA HIS A 22 3.52 5.91 5.95
C HIS A 22 4.82 5.48 6.65
N ARG A 23 4.86 4.26 7.20
CA ARG A 23 6.05 3.71 7.83
C ARG A 23 7.17 3.46 6.82
N TYR A 24 6.83 3.06 5.60
CA TYR A 24 7.80 2.93 4.51
C TYR A 24 8.42 4.28 4.15
N GLN A 25 7.63 5.35 4.03
CA GLN A 25 8.15 6.70 3.75
C GLN A 25 9.18 7.17 4.78
N GLN A 26 8.98 6.83 6.06
CA GLN A 26 9.90 7.21 7.13
C GLN A 26 11.19 6.39 7.15
N THR A 27 11.15 5.14 6.68
CA THR A 27 12.24 4.17 6.90
C THR A 27 12.95 3.74 5.62
N GLY A 28 12.33 3.92 4.45
CA GLY A 28 12.79 3.37 3.17
C GLY A 28 12.86 1.83 3.15
N CYS A 29 12.26 1.14 4.14
CA CYS A 29 12.50 -0.28 4.34
C CYS A 29 11.84 -1.13 3.23
N LYS A 30 12.67 -1.79 2.41
CA LYS A 30 12.20 -2.65 1.31
C LYS A 30 11.28 -3.80 1.76
N LYS A 31 11.35 -4.23 3.02
CA LYS A 31 10.43 -5.24 3.57
C LYS A 31 9.01 -4.69 3.69
N LEU A 32 8.86 -3.43 4.14
CA LEU A 32 7.56 -2.77 4.22
C LEU A 32 6.96 -2.57 2.83
N ALA A 33 7.79 -2.22 1.84
CA ALA A 33 7.35 -2.13 0.46
C ALA A 33 6.70 -3.43 -0.03
N ARG A 34 7.36 -4.58 0.18
CA ARG A 34 6.79 -5.89 -0.19
C ARG A 34 5.49 -6.20 0.56
N MET A 35 5.38 -5.81 1.84
CA MET A 35 4.16 -6.01 2.61
C MET A 35 3.00 -5.17 2.07
N VAL A 36 3.24 -3.92 1.67
CA VAL A 36 2.24 -3.08 1.01
C VAL A 36 1.78 -3.73 -0.29
N GLU A 37 2.70 -4.17 -1.14
CA GLU A 37 2.37 -4.82 -2.42
C GLU A 37 1.55 -6.11 -2.22
N GLN A 38 1.88 -6.91 -1.20
CA GLN A 38 1.14 -8.12 -0.87
C GLN A 38 -0.27 -7.81 -0.36
N HIS A 39 -0.44 -6.78 0.47
CA HIS A 39 -1.74 -6.33 0.94
C HIS A 39 -2.60 -5.81 -0.22
N LEU A 40 -2.04 -5.01 -1.12
CA LEU A 40 -2.74 -4.52 -2.32
C LEU A 40 -3.20 -5.67 -3.21
N ARG A 41 -2.33 -6.65 -3.47
CA ARG A 41 -2.68 -7.84 -4.26
C ARG A 41 -3.78 -8.67 -3.59
N TRP A 42 -3.69 -8.87 -2.27
CA TRP A 42 -4.71 -9.58 -1.52
C TRP A 42 -6.07 -8.87 -1.58
N MET A 43 -6.07 -7.55 -1.39
CA MET A 43 -7.30 -6.73 -1.51
C MET A 43 -7.89 -6.81 -2.91
N GLN A 44 -7.07 -6.83 -3.97
CA GLN A 44 -7.54 -6.91 -5.34
C GLN A 44 -8.17 -8.26 -5.68
N VAL A 45 -7.60 -9.36 -5.18
CA VAL A 45 -8.15 -10.73 -5.35
C VAL A 45 -9.40 -10.94 -4.49
N GLY A 46 -9.43 -10.35 -3.28
CA GLY A 46 -10.53 -10.47 -2.33
C GLY A 46 -11.63 -9.41 -2.49
N ALA A 47 -11.55 -8.52 -3.49
CA ALA A 47 -12.51 -7.44 -3.71
C ALA A 47 -13.84 -7.93 -4.28
N SER A 48 -14.58 -8.74 -3.51
CA SER A 48 -16.00 -8.98 -3.75
C SER A 48 -16.86 -7.76 -3.36
N SER A 49 -16.29 -6.84 -2.55
CA SER A 49 -16.96 -5.62 -2.10
C SER A 49 -16.52 -4.41 -2.92
N PRO A 50 -17.46 -3.57 -3.40
CA PRO A 50 -17.13 -2.36 -4.15
C PRO A 50 -16.31 -1.36 -3.33
N VAL A 51 -16.48 -1.34 -2.00
CA VAL A 51 -15.72 -0.50 -1.08
C VAL A 51 -14.24 -0.89 -1.09
N LEU A 52 -13.96 -2.20 -1.01
CA LEU A 52 -12.59 -2.72 -1.03
C LEU A 52 -11.93 -2.50 -2.40
N SER A 53 -12.69 -2.66 -3.49
CA SER A 53 -12.19 -2.41 -4.85
C SER A 53 -11.75 -0.95 -5.04
N ASN A 54 -12.61 0.00 -4.65
CA ASN A 54 -12.30 1.43 -4.77
C ASN A 54 -11.10 1.82 -3.88
N ALA A 55 -11.08 1.34 -2.63
CA ALA A 55 -9.95 1.57 -1.74
C ALA A 55 -8.65 0.99 -2.30
N CYS A 56 -8.69 -0.24 -2.84
CA CYS A 56 -7.53 -0.88 -3.44
C CYS A 56 -6.98 -0.09 -4.64
N GLN A 57 -7.85 0.44 -5.51
CA GLN A 57 -7.41 1.29 -6.63
C GLN A 57 -6.74 2.57 -6.16
N ARG A 58 -7.35 3.27 -5.20
CA ARG A 58 -6.79 4.51 -4.62
C ARG A 58 -5.43 4.24 -3.95
N LEU A 59 -5.35 3.22 -3.09
CA LEU A 59 -4.12 2.85 -2.40
C LEU A 59 -3.02 2.40 -3.37
N SER A 60 -3.38 1.70 -4.45
CA SER A 60 -2.41 1.30 -5.48
C SER A 60 -1.87 2.49 -6.27
N PHE A 61 -2.67 3.54 -6.48
CA PHE A 61 -2.20 4.77 -7.09
C PHE A 61 -1.24 5.52 -6.16
N GLU A 62 -1.64 5.71 -4.91
CA GLU A 62 -0.82 6.38 -3.89
C GLU A 62 0.51 5.64 -3.67
N TRP A 63 0.48 4.31 -3.63
CA TRP A 63 1.68 3.49 -3.45
C TRP A 63 2.68 3.67 -4.60
N ARG A 64 2.22 3.81 -5.85
CA ARG A 64 3.12 4.13 -6.98
C ARG A 64 3.79 5.49 -6.81
N ALA A 65 3.06 6.51 -6.37
CA ALA A 65 3.64 7.82 -6.10
C ALA A 65 4.70 7.74 -4.99
N VAL A 66 4.38 7.08 -3.88
CA VAL A 66 5.26 6.92 -2.71
C VAL A 66 6.51 6.10 -3.04
N SER A 67 6.36 4.97 -3.73
CA SER A 67 7.47 4.08 -4.09
C SER A 67 8.42 4.69 -5.12
N CYS A 68 7.91 5.48 -6.07
CA CYS A 68 8.74 6.24 -7.00
C CYS A 68 9.50 7.37 -6.28
N ALA A 69 8.86 8.09 -5.35
CA ALA A 69 9.50 9.16 -4.60
C ALA A 69 10.58 8.65 -3.62
N ALA A 70 10.44 7.40 -3.13
CA ALA A 70 11.42 6.77 -2.25
C ALA A 70 12.61 6.13 -2.98
N GLN A 71 12.62 6.12 -4.33
CA GLN A 71 13.82 5.75 -5.06
C GLN A 71 14.84 6.87 -4.91
N PRO A 72 16.08 6.59 -4.46
CA PRO A 72 17.11 7.60 -4.48
C PRO A 72 17.28 8.05 -5.93
N VAL A 73 17.08 9.36 -6.17
CA VAL A 73 17.46 10.01 -7.43
C VAL A 73 18.91 9.61 -7.67
N LEU A 74 19.13 8.75 -8.67
CA LEU A 74 20.47 8.50 -9.19
C LEU A 74 21.02 9.88 -9.56
N PRO A 75 22.19 10.30 -9.02
CA PRO A 75 22.80 11.54 -9.47
C PRO A 75 23.01 11.39 -10.97
N GLN A 76 22.35 12.27 -11.73
CA GLN A 76 22.52 12.31 -13.18
C GLN A 76 24.03 12.46 -13.44
N PRO A 77 24.62 11.65 -14.33
CA PRO A 77 26.03 11.78 -14.65
C PRO A 77 26.22 13.20 -15.19
N THR A 78 26.89 14.03 -14.41
CA THR A 78 27.31 15.35 -14.83
C THR A 78 28.37 15.10 -15.90
N LEU A 79 27.99 15.24 -17.17
CA LEU A 79 28.94 15.24 -18.27
C LEU A 79 29.83 16.48 -18.08
N HIS A 80 31.08 16.24 -17.72
CA HIS A 80 32.16 17.23 -17.73
C HIS A 80 33.07 16.96 -18.93
#